data_AF-A0A7V0V771-F1
#
_entry.id   AF-A0A7V0V771-F1
#
_cell.length_a   1.000
_cell.length_b   1.000
_cell.length_c   1.000
_cell.angle_alpha   90.00
_cell.angle_beta   90.00
_cell.angle_gamma   90.00
#
_symmetry.space_group_name_H-M   'P 1'
#
loop_
_entity.id
_entity.type
_entity.pdbx_description
1 polymer ?
#
loop_
_entity_poly.entity_id
_entity_poly.type
_entity_poly.pdbx_seq_one_letter_code
_entity_poly.pdbx_strand_id
1 'polypeptide(L)'
;DRLNFEKYMLAGRIHAIEHAGIAMLPMFAMCDRWDIGGMSTPYHPYTERATIFIYDGFEGGIGIARRGFWVAEDHLQRTLEVIEQCSCKDGCPSCVQSPKCGNWNDPLDKKAAVKILKDIIKEIRGPRP
;
A
#
# COMPACT_ATOMS: atom_id res chain seq x y z
N ASP A 1 1.02 3.30 25.71
CA ASP A 1 0.95 4.72 26.12
C ASP A 1 -0.44 5.33 25.95
N ARG A 2 -0.84 6.20 26.87
CA ARG A 2 -2.18 6.83 27.00
C ARG A 2 -2.67 7.61 25.75
N LEU A 3 -1.85 7.72 24.69
CA LEU A 3 -2.15 8.46 23.47
C LEU A 3 -2.08 7.60 22.18
N ASN A 4 -1.89 6.28 22.25
CA ASN A 4 -1.79 5.40 21.08
C ASN A 4 -0.75 5.84 20.02
N PHE A 5 0.32 6.53 20.43
CA PHE A 5 1.29 7.14 19.53
C PHE A 5 1.97 6.13 18.58
N GLU A 6 2.40 4.98 19.11
CA GLU A 6 2.99 3.91 18.28
C GLU A 6 2.02 3.42 17.20
N LYS A 7 0.73 3.31 17.55
CA LYS A 7 -0.32 2.91 16.61
C LYS A 7 -0.53 3.96 15.52
N TYR A 8 -0.50 5.24 15.87
CA TYR A 8 -0.59 6.36 14.91
C TYR A 8 0.62 6.39 13.97
N MET A 9 1.83 6.21 14.50
CA MET A 9 3.04 6.11 13.68
C MET A 9 2.98 4.91 12.74
N LEU A 10 2.57 3.73 13.23
CA LEU A 10 2.41 2.55 12.40
C LEU A 10 1.37 2.77 11.30
N ALA A 11 0.25 3.43 11.61
CA ALA A 11 -0.78 3.79 10.62
C ALA A 11 -0.18 4.58 9.47
N GLY A 12 0.59 5.64 9.74
CA GLY A 12 1.20 6.45 8.68
C GLY A 12 2.16 5.69 7.77
N ARG A 13 2.87 4.70 8.32
CA ARG A 13 3.82 3.87 7.56
C ARG A 13 3.10 2.97 6.57
N ILE A 14 2.09 2.23 7.04
CA ILE A 14 1.34 1.28 6.21
C ILE A 14 0.39 1.99 5.23
N HIS A 15 -0.13 3.16 5.60
CA HIS A 15 -0.98 3.99 4.75
C HIS A 15 -0.22 4.55 3.54
N ALA A 16 1.04 4.94 3.72
CA ALA A 16 1.90 5.34 2.61
C ALA A 16 2.19 4.18 1.64
N ILE A 17 2.37 2.95 2.15
CA ILE A 17 2.53 1.74 1.31
C ILE A 17 1.23 1.44 0.56
N GLU A 18 0.08 1.51 1.23
CA GLU A 18 -1.24 1.32 0.63
C GLU A 18 -1.44 2.26 -0.57
N HIS A 19 -1.24 3.57 -0.38
CA HIS A 19 -1.41 4.55 -1.43
C HIS A 19 -0.51 4.29 -2.64
N ALA A 20 0.77 4.03 -2.40
CA ALA A 20 1.72 3.75 -3.48
C ALA A 20 1.37 2.42 -4.17
N GLY A 21 1.00 1.39 -3.42
CA GLY A 21 0.57 0.10 -3.95
C GLY A 21 -0.63 0.21 -4.87
N ILE A 22 -1.70 0.90 -4.44
CA ILE A 22 -2.87 1.17 -5.29
C ILE A 22 -2.48 1.94 -6.56
N ALA A 23 -1.60 2.93 -6.43
CA ALA A 23 -1.15 3.73 -7.56
C ALA A 23 -0.39 2.91 -8.62
N MET A 24 0.34 1.88 -8.20
CA MET A 24 1.21 1.09 -9.06
C MET A 24 0.57 -0.16 -9.65
N LEU A 25 -0.48 -0.71 -9.02
CA LEU A 25 -1.14 -1.92 -9.49
C LEU A 25 -1.68 -1.83 -10.95
N PRO A 26 -2.18 -0.68 -11.46
CA PRO A 26 -2.57 -0.53 -12.86
C PRO A 26 -1.52 -0.98 -13.89
N MET A 27 -0.22 -0.85 -13.57
CA MET A 27 0.86 -1.30 -14.44
C MET A 27 0.84 -2.82 -14.72
N PHE A 28 0.24 -3.60 -13.83
CA PHE A 28 0.23 -5.07 -13.90
C PHE A 28 -1.13 -5.68 -14.22
N ALA A 29 -2.20 -4.92 -13.96
CA ALA A 29 -3.58 -5.36 -14.12
C ALA A 29 -4.32 -4.71 -15.30
N MET A 30 -3.71 -3.74 -16.00
CA MET A 30 -4.32 -3.02 -17.13
C MET A 30 -5.71 -2.45 -16.81
N CYS A 31 -5.85 -1.87 -15.62
CA CYS A 31 -7.07 -1.23 -15.14
C CYS A 31 -6.83 0.26 -14.91
N ASP A 32 -7.89 1.02 -14.66
CA ASP A 32 -7.74 2.38 -14.15
C ASP A 32 -7.41 2.35 -12.65
N ARG A 33 -6.75 3.39 -12.13
CA ARG A 33 -6.52 3.56 -10.69
C ARG A 33 -7.84 3.68 -9.92
N TRP A 34 -8.89 4.22 -10.54
CA TRP A 34 -10.21 4.35 -9.96
C TRP A 34 -10.88 2.99 -9.73
N ASP A 35 -10.48 1.95 -10.46
CA ASP A 35 -10.98 0.58 -10.35
C ASP A 35 -10.42 -0.18 -9.14
N ILE A 36 -9.50 0.43 -8.37
CA ILE A 36 -8.82 -0.18 -7.23
C ILE A 36 -9.14 0.58 -5.95
N GLY A 37 -9.56 -0.13 -4.92
CA GLY A 37 -9.66 0.37 -3.55
C GLY A 37 -8.52 -0.15 -2.67
N GLY A 38 -8.38 0.46 -1.51
CA GLY A 38 -7.55 -0.09 -0.45
C GLY A 38 -7.96 0.42 0.91
N MET A 39 -7.34 -0.19 1.92
CA MET A 39 -7.44 0.20 3.32
C MET A 39 -6.24 -0.34 4.06
N SER A 40 -5.74 0.40 5.03
CA SER A 40 -4.69 -0.07 5.94
C SER A 40 -5.09 0.14 7.38
N THR A 41 -4.77 -0.85 8.22
CA THR A 41 -5.03 -0.78 9.67
C THR A 41 -3.82 -1.27 10.46
N PRO A 42 -3.41 -0.54 11.52
CA PRO A 42 -2.33 -0.99 12.41
C PRO A 42 -2.62 -2.32 13.12
N TYR A 43 -3.90 -2.70 13.22
CA TYR A 43 -4.33 -3.97 13.79
C TYR A 43 -5.65 -4.41 13.17
N HIS A 44 -5.66 -5.57 12.54
CA HIS A 44 -6.88 -6.21 12.06
C HIS A 44 -7.18 -7.46 12.90
N PRO A 45 -8.40 -7.61 13.44
CA PRO A 45 -8.70 -8.65 14.43
C PRO A 45 -8.57 -10.08 13.90
N TYR A 46 -8.77 -10.30 12.59
CA TYR A 46 -8.68 -11.64 12.00
C TYR A 46 -7.27 -12.04 11.57
N THR A 47 -6.38 -11.08 11.34
CA THR A 47 -4.97 -11.37 11.02
C THR A 47 -4.06 -11.19 12.24
N GLU A 48 -4.59 -10.58 13.30
CA GLU A 48 -3.89 -10.20 14.54
C GLU A 48 -2.63 -9.35 14.29
N ARG A 49 -2.59 -8.65 13.15
CA ARG A 49 -1.41 -7.94 12.64
C ARG A 49 -1.81 -6.64 11.95
N ALA A 50 -0.84 -5.76 11.76
CA ALA A 50 -0.97 -4.64 10.82
C ALA A 50 -1.21 -5.20 9.42
N THR A 51 -2.22 -4.67 8.73
CA THR A 51 -2.68 -5.24 7.47
C THR A 51 -2.98 -4.14 6.47
N ILE A 52 -2.52 -4.34 5.24
CA ILE A 52 -2.86 -3.52 4.08
C ILE A 52 -3.72 -4.37 3.16
N PHE A 53 -4.87 -3.84 2.76
CA PHE A 53 -5.77 -4.44 1.80
C PHE A 53 -5.71 -3.64 0.50
N ILE A 54 -5.61 -4.35 -0.62
CA ILE A 54 -5.82 -3.82 -1.97
C ILE A 54 -6.88 -4.70 -2.62
N TYR A 55 -7.97 -4.10 -3.09
CA TYR A 55 -9.14 -4.82 -3.54
C TYR A 55 -9.75 -4.17 -4.79
N ASP A 56 -10.52 -4.95 -5.55
CA ASP A 56 -11.33 -4.46 -6.67
C ASP A 56 -12.34 -3.41 -6.18
N GLY A 57 -12.37 -2.24 -6.81
CA GLY A 57 -13.34 -1.19 -6.53
C GLY A 57 -14.76 -1.49 -7.05
N PHE A 58 -14.91 -2.55 -7.84
CA PHE A 58 -16.19 -3.01 -8.36
C PHE A 58 -16.85 -4.05 -7.46
N GLU A 59 -18.16 -3.90 -7.26
CA GLU A 59 -18.98 -4.88 -6.54
C GLU A 59 -18.91 -6.27 -7.22
N GLY A 60 -18.76 -7.32 -6.42
CA GLY A 60 -18.56 -8.70 -6.91
C GLY A 60 -17.14 -9.03 -7.36
N GLY A 61 -16.30 -8.02 -7.61
CA GLY A 61 -14.91 -8.17 -8.05
C GLY A 61 -14.77 -8.54 -9.53
N ILE A 62 -13.77 -7.96 -10.21
CA ILE A 62 -13.51 -8.18 -11.63
C ILE A 62 -12.15 -8.84 -11.90
N GLY A 63 -11.41 -9.16 -10.84
CA GLY A 63 -10.17 -9.93 -10.90
C GLY A 63 -8.89 -9.11 -10.83
N ILE A 64 -8.97 -7.80 -10.53
CA ILE A 64 -7.79 -6.95 -10.36
C ILE A 64 -6.96 -7.40 -9.15
N ALA A 65 -7.60 -7.60 -7.99
CA ALA A 65 -6.88 -8.07 -6.80
C ALA A 65 -6.32 -9.49 -6.99
N ARG A 66 -7.04 -10.34 -7.75
CA ARG A 66 -6.53 -11.67 -8.14
C ARG A 66 -5.26 -11.53 -8.96
N ARG A 67 -5.23 -10.65 -9.98
CA ARG A 67 -4.02 -10.39 -10.76
C ARG A 67 -2.90 -9.85 -9.88
N GLY A 68 -3.21 -8.89 -8.99
CA GLY A 68 -2.29 -8.34 -8.01
C GLY A 68 -1.64 -9.40 -7.12
N PHE A 69 -2.42 -10.40 -6.66
CA PHE A 69 -1.90 -11.51 -5.87
C PHE A 69 -0.83 -12.33 -6.64
N TRP A 70 -1.05 -12.62 -7.92
CA TRP A 70 -0.11 -13.40 -8.74
C TRP A 70 1.17 -12.64 -9.09
N VAL A 71 1.15 -11.32 -9.07
CA VAL A 71 2.29 -10.45 -9.40
C VAL A 71 2.76 -9.64 -8.20
N ALA A 72 2.46 -10.10 -6.98
CA ALA A 72 2.64 -9.30 -5.78
C ALA A 72 4.10 -8.90 -5.55
N GLU A 73 5.05 -9.78 -5.84
CA GLU A 73 6.48 -9.48 -5.71
C GLU A 73 6.90 -8.33 -6.64
N ASP A 74 6.64 -8.44 -7.94
CA ASP A 74 6.94 -7.39 -8.93
C ASP A 74 6.21 -6.08 -8.63
N HIS A 75 4.95 -6.19 -8.19
CA HIS A 75 4.12 -5.04 -7.83
C HIS A 75 4.69 -4.28 -6.64
N LEU A 76 5.07 -4.97 -5.57
CA LEU A 76 5.67 -4.35 -4.40
C LEU A 76 7.07 -3.80 -4.69
N GLN A 77 7.86 -4.51 -5.50
CA GLN A 77 9.18 -4.04 -5.93
C GLN A 77 9.06 -2.72 -6.72
N ARG A 78 8.13 -2.64 -7.68
CA ARG A 78 7.88 -1.41 -8.43
C ARG A 78 7.33 -0.29 -7.54
N THR A 79 6.49 -0.64 -6.57
CA THR A 79 5.99 0.31 -5.55
C THR A 79 7.14 0.91 -4.75
N LEU A 80 8.08 0.09 -4.30
CA LEU A 80 9.28 0.53 -3.57
C LEU A 80 10.11 1.50 -4.41
N GLU A 81 10.39 1.14 -5.66
CA GLU A 81 11.17 1.97 -6.58
C GLU A 81 10.60 3.37 -6.76
N VAL A 82 9.28 3.48 -6.94
CA VAL A 82 8.61 4.79 -7.10
C VAL A 82 8.73 5.65 -5.84
N ILE A 83 8.60 5.05 -4.66
CA ILE A 83 8.77 5.79 -3.41
C ILE A 83 10.22 6.25 -3.23
N GLU A 84 11.20 5.38 -3.51
CA GLU A 84 12.63 5.68 -3.33
C GLU A 84 13.17 6.71 -4.35
N GLN A 85 12.74 6.62 -5.61
CA GLN A 85 13.21 7.52 -6.68
C GLN A 85 12.58 8.91 -6.60
N CYS A 86 11.46 9.06 -5.90
CA CYS A 86 10.82 10.36 -5.74
C CYS A 86 11.70 11.31 -4.91
N SER A 87 12.01 12.50 -5.43
CA SER A 87 12.87 13.50 -4.79
C SER A 87 12.22 14.24 -3.61
N CYS A 88 10.92 14.04 -3.35
CA CYS A 88 10.25 14.71 -2.23
C CYS A 88 10.75 14.21 -0.86
N LYS A 89 10.71 15.09 0.14
CA LYS A 89 11.18 14.78 1.50
C LYS A 89 10.18 13.95 2.30
N ASP A 90 8.93 14.42 2.35
CA ASP A 90 7.94 13.94 3.33
C ASP A 90 6.81 13.11 2.69
N GLY A 91 6.60 13.27 1.37
CA GLY A 91 5.56 12.58 0.60
C GLY A 91 4.87 13.55 -0.35
N CYS A 92 4.44 13.09 -1.53
CA CYS A 92 3.76 13.93 -2.52
C CYS A 92 2.80 13.10 -3.39
N PRO A 93 1.98 13.73 -4.26
CA PRO A 93 1.07 13.04 -5.18
C PRO A 93 1.75 12.04 -6.11
N SER A 94 3.04 12.23 -6.39
CA SER A 94 3.81 11.34 -7.27
C SER A 94 4.36 10.09 -6.59
N CYS A 95 4.20 9.91 -5.27
CA CYS A 95 4.71 8.73 -4.56
C CYS A 95 3.74 8.10 -3.55
N VAL A 96 3.39 8.81 -2.47
CA VAL A 96 2.66 8.21 -1.33
C VAL A 96 1.33 8.91 -1.03
N GLN A 97 0.97 9.98 -1.73
CA GLN A 97 -0.34 10.59 -1.58
C GLN A 97 -1.33 10.01 -2.59
N SER A 98 -2.60 9.96 -2.19
CA SER A 98 -3.70 9.50 -3.03
C SER A 98 -4.80 10.56 -3.07
N PRO A 99 -5.34 10.89 -4.27
CA PRO A 99 -6.51 11.75 -4.37
C PRO A 99 -7.79 11.05 -3.88
N LYS A 100 -7.75 9.72 -3.68
CA LYS A 100 -8.85 8.91 -3.14
C LYS A 100 -8.84 8.82 -1.60
N CYS A 101 -7.86 9.43 -0.94
CA CYS A 101 -7.69 9.29 0.51
C CYS A 101 -8.79 10.05 1.26
N GLY A 102 -9.64 9.32 2.00
CA GLY A 102 -10.64 9.93 2.89
C GLY A 102 -10.07 10.55 4.17
N ASN A 103 -8.79 10.29 4.47
CA ASN A 103 -8.09 10.77 5.67
C ASN A 103 -7.13 11.93 5.37
N TRP A 104 -7.40 12.73 4.32
CA TRP A 104 -6.61 13.92 3.98
C TRP A 104 -5.11 13.67 3.77
N ASN A 105 -4.72 12.45 3.38
CA ASN A 105 -3.32 12.04 3.28
C ASN A 105 -2.55 12.22 4.61
N ASP A 106 -3.22 12.01 5.76
CA ASP A 106 -2.62 12.06 7.09
C ASP A 106 -3.11 10.88 7.97
N PRO A 107 -2.22 10.22 8.73
CA PRO A 107 -0.76 10.32 8.67
C PRO A 107 -0.18 9.64 7.42
N LEU A 108 1.00 10.10 6.97
CA LEU A 108 1.85 9.43 5.99
C LEU A 108 3.32 9.50 6.42
N ASP A 109 4.03 8.38 6.36
CA ASP A 109 5.47 8.33 6.63
C ASP A 109 6.22 7.64 5.48
N LYS A 110 6.69 8.45 4.52
CA LYS A 110 7.43 7.97 3.35
C LYS A 110 8.66 7.13 3.73
N LYS A 111 9.46 7.61 4.68
CA LYS A 111 10.77 7.01 4.98
C LYS A 111 10.61 5.66 5.67
N ALA A 112 9.69 5.56 6.63
CA ALA A 112 9.45 4.30 7.31
C ALA A 112 8.60 3.34 6.46
N ALA A 113 7.78 3.83 5.53
CA ALA A 113 7.14 3.00 4.50
C ALA A 113 8.16 2.24 3.65
N VAL A 114 9.22 2.92 3.16
CA VAL A 114 10.32 2.27 2.43
C VAL A 114 10.96 1.13 3.23
N LYS A 115 11.20 1.35 4.53
CA LYS A 115 11.79 0.32 5.40
C LYS A 115 10.88 -0.91 5.53
N ILE A 116 9.60 -0.70 5.88
CA ILE A 116 8.63 -1.79 6.02
C ILE A 116 8.45 -2.53 4.68
N LEU A 117 8.34 -1.81 3.57
CA LEU A 117 8.14 -2.41 2.27
C LEU A 117 9.32 -3.30 1.84
N LYS A 118 10.57 -2.88 2.13
CA LYS A 118 11.76 -3.74 1.93
C LYS A 118 11.69 -5.02 2.73
N ASP A 119 11.21 -4.96 3.97
CA ASP A 119 11.09 -6.16 4.81
C ASP A 119 9.94 -7.07 4.34
N ILE A 120 8.82 -6.50 3.89
CA ILE A 120 7.74 -7.28 3.25
C ILE A 120 8.25 -8.01 2.01
N ILE A 121 9.01 -7.35 1.13
CA ILE A 121 9.54 -7.95 -0.11
C ILE A 121 10.50 -9.11 0.18
N LYS A 122 11.29 -9.05 1.26
CA LYS A 122 12.17 -10.18 1.65
C LYS A 122 11.38 -11.41 2.09
N GLU A 123 10.21 -11.20 2.70
CA GLU A 123 9.38 -12.27 3.25
C GLU A 123 8.33 -12.78 2.26
N ILE A 124 8.01 -12.01 1.21
CA ILE A 124 6.97 -12.39 0.27
C ILE A 124 7.39 -13.66 -0.47
N ARG A 125 6.55 -14.68 -0.38
CA ARG A 125 6.63 -15.86 -1.22
C ARG A 125 5.50 -15.75 -2.22
N GLY A 126 5.81 -15.19 -3.39
CA GLY A 126 4.86 -15.11 -4.48
C GLY A 126 4.29 -16.50 -4.80
N PRO A 127 3.03 -16.59 -5.25
CA PRO A 127 2.51 -17.87 -5.70
C PRO A 127 3.33 -18.34 -6.91
N ARG A 128 3.99 -19.49 -6.76
CA ARG A 128 4.73 -20.12 -7.86
C ARG A 128 3.69 -20.67 -8.86
N PRO A 129 3.86 -20.42 -10.17
CA PRO A 129 2.99 -21.01 -11.19
C PRO A 129 2.98 -22.55 -11.11
#